data_AF-A0A316LRT4-F1
#
_entry.id   AF-A0A316LRT4-F1
#
_cell.length_a   1.000
_cell.length_b   1.000
_cell.length_c   1.000
_cell.angle_alpha   90.00
_cell.angle_beta   90.00
_cell.angle_gamma   90.00
#
_symmetry.space_group_name_H-M   'P 1'
#
loop_
_entity.id
_entity.type
_entity.pdbx_description
1 polymer ?
#
loop_
_entity_poly.entity_id
_entity_poly.type
_entity_poly.pdbx_seq_one_letter_code
_entity_poly.pdbx_strand_id
1 'polypeptide(L)'
;MENNRFSKKIFAILLERAKGDRSWRQFAIEADISYVQMRKLAQGTQENPPRPKLIKKLAEHSFNDIDLEDFMFAVGMTAPAARARKSAPSQTEQLLDAYRALPARERKTVNDFVTFLSEKQQGKD
;
A
#
# COMPACT_ATOMS: atom_id res chain seq x y z
N MET A 1 -3.81 3.97 -33.54
CA MET A 1 -4.91 3.33 -32.78
C MET A 1 -4.51 3.40 -31.32
N GLU A 2 -5.24 4.18 -30.53
CA GLU A 2 -4.88 4.47 -29.13
C GLU A 2 -4.96 3.19 -28.30
N ASN A 3 -3.87 2.83 -27.64
CA ASN A 3 -3.80 1.72 -26.68
C ASN A 3 -4.70 2.02 -25.48
N ASN A 4 -6.00 1.76 -25.60
CA ASN A 4 -6.98 1.84 -24.53
C ASN A 4 -6.73 0.71 -23.52
N ARG A 5 -5.65 0.83 -22.74
CA ARG A 5 -5.16 -0.22 -21.83
C ARG A 5 -5.79 -0.13 -20.43
N PHE A 6 -7.00 0.43 -20.32
CA PHE A 6 -7.74 0.43 -19.06
C PHE A 6 -8.21 -0.99 -18.74
N SER A 7 -7.53 -1.64 -17.81
CA SER A 7 -7.91 -2.94 -17.30
C SER A 7 -8.95 -2.79 -16.19
N LYS A 8 -10.23 -2.74 -16.58
CA LYS A 8 -11.39 -2.69 -15.66
C LYS A 8 -11.30 -3.78 -14.58
N LYS A 9 -10.88 -4.98 -14.96
CA LYS A 9 -10.73 -6.14 -14.06
C LYS A 9 -9.63 -5.94 -13.03
N ILE A 10 -8.44 -5.47 -13.44
CA ILE A 10 -7.34 -5.20 -12.50
C ILE A 10 -7.76 -4.06 -11.56
N PHE A 11 -8.36 -2.99 -12.09
CA PHE A 11 -8.82 -1.87 -11.28
C PHE A 11 -9.84 -2.30 -10.20
N ALA A 12 -10.79 -3.17 -10.56
CA ALA A 12 -11.76 -3.73 -9.61
C ALA A 12 -11.09 -4.56 -8.50
N ILE A 13 -10.11 -5.39 -8.86
CA ILE A 13 -9.34 -6.18 -7.88
C ILE A 13 -8.57 -5.27 -6.92
N LEU A 14 -7.90 -4.25 -7.44
CA LEU A 14 -7.18 -3.27 -6.64
C LEU A 14 -8.15 -2.54 -5.69
N LEU A 15 -9.34 -2.16 -6.16
CA LEU A 15 -10.36 -1.53 -5.32
C LEU A 15 -10.85 -2.44 -4.19
N GLU A 16 -11.07 -3.73 -4.45
CA GLU A 16 -11.50 -4.68 -3.42
C GLU A 16 -10.43 -4.81 -2.33
N ARG A 17 -9.14 -4.87 -2.72
CA ARG A 17 -8.02 -4.88 -1.78
C ARG A 17 -7.89 -3.55 -1.03
N ALA A 18 -7.95 -2.42 -1.75
CA ALA A 18 -7.86 -1.08 -1.20
C ALA A 18 -8.95 -0.79 -0.15
N LYS A 19 -10.16 -1.32 -0.35
CA LYS A 19 -11.24 -1.19 0.63
C LYS A 19 -10.90 -1.85 1.96
N GLY A 20 -10.19 -2.98 1.93
CA GLY A 20 -10.03 -3.86 3.10
C GLY A 20 -11.39 -4.33 3.63
N ASP A 21 -11.52 -4.40 4.95
CA ASP A 21 -12.73 -4.90 5.62
C ASP A 21 -13.90 -3.91 5.62
N ARG A 22 -13.69 -2.67 5.15
CA ARG A 22 -14.73 -1.64 5.07
C ARG A 22 -15.85 -2.06 4.11
N SER A 23 -17.04 -1.50 4.28
CA SER A 23 -18.09 -1.60 3.26
C SER A 23 -17.78 -0.68 2.06
N TRP A 24 -18.31 -0.99 0.89
CA TRP A 24 -18.18 -0.12 -0.29
C TRP A 24 -18.73 1.29 -0.06
N ARG A 25 -19.77 1.41 0.77
CA ARG A 25 -20.34 2.70 1.15
C ARG A 25 -19.39 3.50 2.02
N GLN A 26 -18.78 2.84 3.01
CA GLN A 26 -17.82 3.48 3.90
C GLN A 26 -16.59 3.98 3.12
N PHE A 27 -16.04 3.14 2.24
CA PHE A 27 -14.89 3.55 1.43
C PHE A 27 -15.24 4.70 0.46
N ALA A 28 -16.44 4.72 -0.10
CA ALA A 28 -16.89 5.83 -0.94
C ALA A 28 -16.99 7.16 -0.18
N ILE A 29 -17.49 7.12 1.07
CA ILE A 29 -17.58 8.30 1.94
C ILE A 29 -16.18 8.80 2.28
N GLU A 30 -15.28 7.92 2.70
CA GLU A 30 -13.92 8.29 3.09
C GLU A 30 -13.12 8.86 1.91
N ALA A 31 -13.23 8.25 0.73
CA ALA A 31 -12.56 8.74 -0.48
C ALA A 31 -13.24 9.97 -1.11
N ASP A 32 -14.32 10.50 -0.51
CA ASP A 32 -15.11 11.62 -1.05
C ASP A 32 -15.55 11.40 -2.51
N ILE A 33 -16.18 10.25 -2.76
CA ILE A 33 -16.78 9.90 -4.06
C ILE A 33 -18.21 9.36 -3.89
N SER A 34 -19.05 9.51 -4.91
CA SER A 34 -20.40 8.96 -4.84
C SER A 34 -20.38 7.43 -4.74
N TYR A 35 -21.27 6.86 -3.91
CA TYR A 35 -21.42 5.41 -3.79
C TYR A 35 -21.70 4.73 -5.15
N VAL A 36 -22.48 5.38 -6.01
CA VAL A 36 -22.78 4.88 -7.36
C VAL A 36 -21.50 4.78 -8.21
N GLN A 37 -20.64 5.79 -8.17
CA GLN A 37 -19.36 5.78 -8.89
C GLN A 37 -18.41 4.71 -8.34
N MET A 38 -18.33 4.56 -7.01
CA MET A 38 -17.55 3.50 -6.37
C MET A 38 -18.01 2.12 -6.86
N ARG A 39 -19.32 1.86 -6.88
CA ARG A 39 -19.88 0.58 -7.34
C ARG A 39 -19.63 0.33 -8.82
N LYS A 40 -19.75 1.35 -9.68
CA LYS A 40 -19.42 1.22 -11.12
C LYS A 40 -17.96 0.79 -11.33
N LEU A 41 -17.04 1.37 -10.58
CA LEU A 41 -15.62 1.01 -10.65
C LEU A 41 -15.37 -0.40 -10.10
N ALA A 42 -15.93 -0.73 -8.94
CA ALA A 42 -15.79 -2.05 -8.32
C ALA A 42 -16.38 -3.18 -9.18
N GLN A 43 -17.45 -2.92 -9.92
CA GLN A 43 -18.08 -3.87 -10.83
C GLN A 43 -17.42 -3.90 -12.21
N GLY A 44 -16.46 -3.02 -12.49
CA GLY A 44 -15.82 -2.91 -13.81
C GLY A 44 -16.77 -2.49 -14.93
N THR A 45 -17.86 -1.78 -14.62
CA THR A 45 -18.85 -1.31 -15.62
C THR A 45 -18.56 0.11 -16.12
N GLN A 46 -17.53 0.76 -15.58
CA GLN A 46 -17.04 2.04 -16.09
C GLN A 46 -16.35 1.83 -17.45
N GLU A 47 -16.83 2.51 -18.50
CA GLU A 47 -16.24 2.41 -19.84
C GLU A 47 -14.89 3.10 -19.97
N ASN A 48 -14.81 4.35 -19.51
CA ASN A 48 -13.62 5.16 -19.63
C ASN A 48 -12.76 5.06 -18.36
N PRO A 49 -11.42 5.13 -18.48
CA PRO A 49 -10.55 5.15 -17.30
C PRO A 49 -10.93 6.32 -16.37
N PRO A 50 -10.95 6.10 -15.04
CA PRO A 50 -11.14 7.18 -14.09
C PRO A 50 -10.03 8.24 -14.24
N ARG A 51 -10.39 9.51 -14.06
CA ARG A 51 -9.42 10.61 -14.14
C ARG A 51 -8.38 10.52 -13.02
N PRO A 52 -7.13 10.97 -13.23
CA PRO A 52 -6.08 10.94 -12.19
C PRO A 52 -6.50 11.55 -10.85
N LYS A 53 -7.31 12.62 -10.86
CA LYS A 53 -7.85 13.22 -9.63
C LYS A 53 -8.71 12.25 -8.81
N LEU A 54 -9.52 11.43 -9.48
CA LEU A 54 -10.32 10.40 -8.81
C LEU A 54 -9.44 9.27 -8.29
N ILE A 55 -8.44 8.86 -9.07
CA ILE A 55 -7.50 7.81 -8.68
C ILE A 55 -6.72 8.22 -7.42
N LYS A 56 -6.25 9.46 -7.33
CA LYS A 56 -5.56 9.99 -6.14
C LYS A 56 -6.42 9.88 -4.88
N LYS A 57 -7.69 10.28 -4.96
CA LYS A 57 -8.65 10.14 -3.85
C LYS A 57 -8.80 8.69 -3.39
N LEU A 58 -8.88 7.75 -4.32
CA LEU A 58 -8.95 6.33 -3.98
C LEU A 58 -7.68 5.86 -3.27
N ALA A 59 -6.51 6.18 -3.82
CA ALA A 59 -5.21 5.80 -3.27
C ALA A 59 -4.96 6.37 -1.87
N GLU A 60 -5.28 7.65 -1.62
CA GLU A 60 -5.10 8.31 -0.32
C GLU A 60 -5.89 7.63 0.82
N HIS A 61 -6.97 6.94 0.49
CA HIS A 61 -7.84 6.24 1.43
C HIS A 61 -7.79 4.72 1.26
N SER A 62 -6.78 4.20 0.58
CA SER A 62 -6.59 2.76 0.34
C SER A 62 -5.85 2.09 1.49
N PHE A 63 -6.21 0.84 1.76
CA PHE A 63 -5.51 -0.07 2.67
C PHE A 63 -4.76 -1.16 1.88
N ASN A 64 -4.08 -2.05 2.60
CA ASN A 64 -3.39 -3.22 2.06
C ASN A 64 -2.28 -2.87 1.05
N ASP A 65 -1.54 -1.79 1.34
CA ASP A 65 -0.40 -1.31 0.54
C ASP A 65 -0.75 -1.02 -0.93
N ILE A 66 -2.02 -0.71 -1.22
CA ILE A 66 -2.46 -0.27 -2.55
C ILE A 66 -2.24 1.23 -2.67
N ASP A 67 -1.49 1.64 -3.68
CA ASP A 67 -1.12 3.04 -3.87
C ASP A 67 -1.59 3.63 -5.21
N LEU A 68 -1.17 4.88 -5.48
CA LEU A 68 -1.50 5.59 -6.71
C LEU A 68 -0.94 4.86 -7.95
N GLU A 69 0.26 4.31 -7.87
CA GLU A 69 0.93 3.67 -9.00
C GLU A 69 0.21 2.39 -9.41
N ASP A 70 -0.30 1.61 -8.45
CA ASP A 70 -1.12 0.42 -8.72
C ASP A 70 -2.35 0.77 -9.56
N PHE A 71 -3.09 1.80 -9.16
CA PHE A 71 -4.26 2.24 -9.91
C PHE A 71 -3.89 2.89 -11.25
N MET A 72 -2.79 3.65 -11.30
CA MET A 72 -2.29 4.25 -12.55
C MET A 72 -1.89 3.19 -13.58
N PHE A 73 -1.23 2.13 -13.12
CA PHE A 73 -0.93 0.95 -13.92
C PHE A 73 -2.20 0.31 -14.50
N ALA A 74 -3.24 0.15 -13.66
CA ALA A 74 -4.51 -0.44 -14.10
C ALA A 74 -5.24 0.40 -15.16
N VAL A 75 -5.03 1.72 -15.21
CA VAL A 75 -5.58 2.60 -16.26
C VAL A 75 -4.65 2.76 -17.46
N GLY A 76 -3.53 2.04 -17.51
CA GLY A 76 -2.57 2.11 -18.60
C GLY A 76 -1.68 3.35 -18.59
N MET A 77 -1.64 4.08 -17.47
CA MET A 77 -0.74 5.22 -17.27
C MET A 77 0.49 4.73 -16.52
N THR A 78 1.60 4.52 -17.22
CA THR A 78 2.88 4.30 -16.53
C THR A 78 3.35 5.65 -15.98
N ALA A 79 3.54 5.74 -14.66
CA ALA A 79 4.26 6.88 -14.10
C ALA A 79 5.63 6.99 -14.80
N PRO A 80 6.13 8.20 -15.11
CA PRO A 80 7.51 8.34 -15.56
C PRO A 80 8.40 7.68 -14.50
N ALA A 81 9.33 6.83 -14.93
CA ALA A 81 10.18 6.00 -14.08
C ALA A 81 10.94 6.85 -13.05
N ALA A 82 10.32 7.14 -11.90
CA ALA A 82 10.92 7.91 -10.82
C ALA A 82 10.02 7.85 -9.57
N ARG A 83 10.07 6.73 -8.86
CA ARG A 83 10.54 6.66 -7.47
C ARG A 83 10.53 5.19 -7.06
N ALA A 84 11.69 4.71 -6.62
CA ALA A 84 11.76 3.44 -5.93
C ALA A 84 10.72 3.44 -4.81
N ARG A 85 9.89 2.40 -4.80
CA ARG A 85 8.84 2.14 -3.82
C ARG A 85 9.30 2.62 -2.45
N LYS A 86 8.61 3.58 -1.85
CA LYS A 86 8.61 3.67 -0.39
C LYS A 86 7.52 2.72 0.06
N SER A 87 7.80 1.41 -0.01
CA SER A 87 7.02 0.44 0.74
C SER A 87 6.96 0.91 2.19
N ALA A 88 5.83 0.72 2.86
CA ALA A 88 5.80 0.89 4.32
C ALA A 88 6.99 0.12 4.91
N PRO A 89 7.76 0.74 5.84
CA PRO A 89 8.96 0.09 6.34
C PRO A 89 8.57 -1.25 6.91
N SER A 90 9.26 -2.31 6.52
CA SER A 90 9.03 -3.65 7.07
C SER A 90 9.13 -3.60 8.59
N GLN A 91 8.57 -4.58 9.29
CA GLN A 91 8.73 -4.66 10.76
C GLN A 91 10.21 -4.62 11.17
N THR A 92 11.11 -5.18 10.35
CA THR A 92 12.57 -5.09 10.53
C THR A 92 13.12 -3.68 10.33
N GLU A 93 12.66 -2.95 9.32
CA GLU A 93 13.07 -1.54 9.10
C GLU A 93 12.58 -0.65 10.24
N GLN A 94 11.33 -0.83 10.71
CA GLN A 94 10.79 -0.13 11.88
C GLN A 94 11.60 -0.42 13.15
N LEU A 95 12.01 -1.68 13.36
CA LEU A 95 12.87 -2.06 14.47
C LEU A 95 14.25 -1.42 14.39
N LEU A 96 14.86 -1.36 13.20
CA LEU A 96 16.16 -0.74 12.99
C LEU A 96 16.12 0.78 13.23
N ASP A 97 15.05 1.44 12.79
CA ASP A 97 14.86 2.87 13.02
C ASP A 97 14.63 3.17 14.50
N ALA A 98 13.80 2.36 15.18
CA ALA A 98 13.61 2.46 16.62
C ALA A 98 14.93 2.25 17.39
N TYR A 99 15.73 1.25 17.01
CA TYR A 99 17.04 0.99 17.60
C TYR A 99 18.00 2.18 17.41
N ARG A 100 18.04 2.78 16.22
CA ARG A 100 18.90 3.95 15.93
C ARG A 100 18.52 5.18 16.74
N ALA A 101 17.24 5.34 17.08
CA ALA A 101 16.75 6.46 17.88
C ALA A 101 17.06 6.33 19.38
N LEU A 102 17.49 5.16 19.85
CA LEU A 102 17.80 4.93 21.26
C LEU A 102 19.13 5.60 21.69
N PRO A 103 19.25 6.07 22.94
CA PRO A 103 20.52 6.53 23.47
C PRO A 103 21.54 5.38 23.59
N ALA A 104 22.82 5.73 23.74
CA ALA A 104 23.92 4.77 23.66
C ALA A 104 23.84 3.64 24.70
N ARG A 105 23.31 3.94 25.89
CA ARG A 105 23.17 2.97 26.98
C ARG A 105 22.14 1.90 26.64
N GLU A 106 21.00 2.31 26.09
CA GLU A 106 19.88 1.45 25.71
C GLU A 106 20.25 0.59 24.50
N ARG A 107 20.97 1.15 23.52
CA ARG A 107 21.50 0.37 22.39
C ARG A 107 22.48 -0.71 22.85
N LYS A 108 23.31 -0.43 23.85
CA LYS A 108 24.21 -1.43 24.44
C LYS A 108 23.41 -2.59 25.03
N THR A 109 22.38 -2.30 25.83
CA THR A 109 21.50 -3.33 26.39
C THR A 109 20.87 -4.22 25.31
N VAL A 110 20.41 -3.62 24.21
CA VAL A 110 19.86 -4.39 23.07
C VAL A 110 20.92 -5.30 22.46
N ASN A 111 22.14 -4.80 22.25
CA ASN A 111 23.24 -5.60 21.70
C ASN A 111 23.60 -6.78 22.62
N ASP A 112 23.74 -6.52 23.92
CA ASP A 112 24.06 -7.55 24.91
C ASP A 112 23.00 -8.65 24.93
N PHE A 113 21.71 -8.26 24.77
CA PHE A 113 20.61 -9.21 24.70
C PHE A 113 20.62 -10.06 23.42
N VAL A 114 20.91 -9.45 22.26
CA VAL A 114 21.04 -10.17 20.99
C VAL A 114 22.18 -11.18 21.08
N THR A 115 23.34 -10.77 21.60
CA THR A 115 24.49 -11.67 21.83
C THR A 115 24.09 -12.86 22.70
N PHE A 116 23.44 -12.60 23.85
CA PHE A 116 22.97 -13.65 24.75
C PHE A 116 22.03 -14.66 24.06
N LEU A 117 21.06 -14.16 23.28
CA LEU A 117 20.12 -15.04 22.57
C LEU A 117 20.81 -15.87 21.47
N SER A 118 21.78 -15.30 20.77
CA SER A 118 22.57 -15.99 19.76
C SER A 118 23.41 -17.12 20.37
N GLU A 119 24.08 -16.85 21.49
CA GLU A 119 24.86 -17.86 22.22
C GLU A 119 23.97 -18.96 22.79
N LYS A 120 22.80 -18.60 23.35
CA LYS A 120 21.82 -19.56 23.87
C LYS A 120 21.27 -20.51 22.80
N GLN A 121 21.14 -20.06 21.55
CA GLN A 121 20.74 -20.92 20.45
C GLN A 121 21.87 -21.87 20.01
N GLN A 122 23.12 -21.42 20.08
CA GLN A 122 24.30 -22.22 19.70
C GLN A 122 24.67 -23.25 20.77
N GLY A 123 24.42 -22.98 22.06
CA GLY A 123 24.67 -23.93 23.16
C GLY A 123 23.57 -24.97 23.37
N LYS A 124 22.70 -25.18 22.37
CA LYS A 124 21.57 -26.13 22.43
C LYS A 124 21.81 -27.41 21.62
N ASP A 125 23.05 -27.65 21.22
CA ASP A 125 23.56 -28.93 20.68
C ASP A 125 24.29 -29.72 21.76
#